data_AF-A0A0A8UVF5-F1
#
_entry.id   AF-A0A0A8UVF5-F1
#
_cell.length_a   1.000
_cell.length_b   1.000
_cell.length_c   1.000
_cell.angle_alpha   90.00
_cell.angle_beta   90.00
_cell.angle_gamma   90.00
#
_symmetry.space_group_name_H-M   'P 1'
#
loop_
_entity.id
_entity.type
_entity.pdbx_description
1 polymer ?
#
loop_
_entity_poly.entity_id
_entity_poly.type
_entity_poly.pdbx_seq_one_letter_code
_entity_poly.pdbx_strand_id
1 'polypeptide(L)'
;MSIPNKTDQVRSEWLAINKLNPKEKYKRLKALSFQLDLSEDLTIEDIELYTTIINSAKKIAGFPSQLNKKLQQLSYLKLKLLGIDLSELKIVLKENFFIDLEAAAIGIADEAFLKYGLEQDQEKIKQVICQGQRLCFSTGCDGTFKVQVRMVNLEYPVFSEKEQKTLIAYSDILTLEVPTGTLVITDYLSEIPEKIIKVLPGQYRVCFNLNKQDTYIICLAKISSRNSCIKNDTEIPVIEG
;
A
#
# COMPACT_ATOMS: atom_id res chain seq x y z
N MET A 1 -33.32 -14.42 -20.96
CA MET A 1 -32.44 -13.22 -20.99
C MET A 1 -31.46 -13.36 -19.85
N SER A 2 -30.21 -13.71 -20.15
CA SER A 2 -29.14 -13.81 -19.17
C SER A 2 -28.81 -12.41 -18.65
N ILE A 3 -28.91 -12.20 -17.35
CA ILE A 3 -28.44 -10.99 -16.69
C ILE A 3 -26.96 -10.83 -17.09
N PRO A 4 -26.54 -9.70 -17.69
CA PRO A 4 -25.14 -9.52 -18.04
C PRO A 4 -24.31 -9.65 -16.77
N ASN A 5 -23.25 -10.44 -16.82
CA ASN A 5 -22.30 -10.58 -15.72
C ASN A 5 -21.83 -9.17 -15.33
N LYS A 6 -21.94 -8.78 -14.05
CA LYS A 6 -21.61 -7.42 -13.59
C LYS A 6 -20.17 -7.07 -13.93
N THR A 7 -19.28 -8.05 -13.90
CA THR A 7 -17.88 -7.92 -14.32
C THR A 7 -17.73 -7.49 -15.79
N ASP A 8 -18.55 -8.01 -16.70
CA ASP A 8 -18.54 -7.62 -18.12
C ASP A 8 -19.08 -6.19 -18.31
N GLN A 9 -20.00 -5.76 -17.45
CA GLN A 9 -20.43 -4.36 -17.40
C GLN A 9 -19.30 -3.44 -16.96
N VAL A 10 -18.56 -3.82 -15.90
CA VAL A 10 -17.38 -3.07 -15.43
C VAL A 10 -16.31 -2.97 -16.52
N ARG A 11 -16.01 -4.06 -17.22
CA ARG A 11 -15.07 -4.05 -18.36
C ARG A 11 -15.51 -3.10 -19.47
N SER A 12 -16.78 -3.17 -19.85
CA SER A 12 -17.36 -2.31 -20.89
C SER A 12 -17.32 -0.84 -20.49
N GLU A 13 -17.64 -0.53 -19.24
CA GLU A 13 -17.62 0.82 -18.70
C GLU A 13 -16.18 1.37 -18.60
N TRP A 14 -15.22 0.56 -18.16
CA TRP A 14 -13.80 0.91 -18.15
C TRP A 14 -13.28 1.28 -19.55
N LEU A 15 -13.61 0.48 -20.57
CA LEU A 15 -13.27 0.77 -21.96
C LEU A 15 -13.92 2.06 -22.47
N ALA A 16 -15.17 2.32 -22.08
CA ALA A 16 -15.87 3.56 -22.43
C ALA A 16 -15.24 4.79 -21.77
N ILE A 17 -14.89 4.70 -20.48
CA ILE A 17 -14.25 5.78 -19.71
C ILE A 17 -12.93 6.21 -20.33
N ASN A 18 -12.14 5.27 -20.84
CA ASN A 18 -10.85 5.56 -21.46
C ASN A 18 -10.93 6.33 -22.78
N LYS A 19 -12.12 6.47 -23.38
CA LYS A 19 -12.36 7.28 -24.59
C LYS A 19 -12.86 8.70 -24.29
N LEU A 20 -13.09 9.04 -23.02
CA LEU A 20 -13.65 10.32 -22.62
C LEU A 20 -12.58 11.39 -22.45
N ASN A 21 -13.02 12.65 -22.50
CA ASN A 21 -12.18 13.78 -22.12
C ASN A 21 -11.78 13.70 -20.62
N PRO A 22 -10.68 14.35 -20.18
CA PRO A 22 -10.15 14.20 -18.82
C PRO A 22 -11.17 14.47 -17.69
N LYS A 23 -12.04 15.49 -17.86
CA LYS A 23 -13.02 15.90 -16.85
C LYS A 23 -14.13 14.86 -16.67
N GLU A 24 -14.65 14.32 -17.76
CA GLU A 24 -15.68 13.26 -17.73
C GLU A 24 -15.09 11.93 -17.31
N LYS A 25 -13.87 11.63 -17.78
CA LYS A 25 -13.09 10.46 -17.37
C LYS A 25 -12.97 10.42 -15.85
N TYR A 26 -12.55 11.52 -15.21
CA TYR A 26 -12.45 11.61 -13.76
C TYR A 26 -13.77 11.29 -13.04
N LYS A 27 -14.86 11.97 -13.43
CA LYS A 27 -16.15 11.82 -12.74
C LYS A 27 -16.66 10.38 -12.82
N ARG A 28 -16.55 9.74 -13.99
CA ARG A 28 -17.01 8.37 -14.19
C ARG A 28 -16.08 7.34 -13.56
N LEU A 29 -14.77 7.53 -13.65
CA LEU A 29 -13.80 6.65 -13.00
C LEU A 29 -13.99 6.62 -11.48
N LYS A 30 -14.26 7.78 -10.87
CA LYS A 30 -14.64 7.87 -9.47
C LYS A 30 -15.87 7.03 -9.17
N ALA A 31 -16.97 7.23 -9.90
CA ALA A 31 -18.20 6.47 -9.70
C ALA A 31 -17.99 4.95 -9.83
N LEU A 32 -17.31 4.51 -10.88
CA LEU A 32 -17.02 3.11 -11.14
C LEU A 32 -16.24 2.46 -9.98
N SER A 33 -15.20 3.12 -9.46
CA SER A 33 -14.39 2.60 -8.34
C SER A 33 -15.20 2.30 -7.07
N PHE A 34 -16.24 3.09 -6.78
CA PHE A 34 -17.13 2.86 -5.64
C PHE A 34 -18.15 1.75 -5.89
N GLN A 35 -18.54 1.54 -7.15
CA GLN A 35 -19.53 0.54 -7.55
C GLN A 35 -18.96 -0.88 -7.69
N LEU A 36 -17.63 -1.05 -7.69
CA LEU A 36 -17.00 -2.37 -7.74
C LEU A 36 -17.51 -3.27 -6.62
N ASP A 37 -18.16 -4.38 -7.01
CA ASP A 37 -18.73 -5.40 -6.14
C ASP A 37 -17.69 -6.51 -5.91
N LEU A 38 -17.31 -6.72 -4.65
CA LEU A 38 -16.32 -7.74 -4.26
C LEU A 38 -16.97 -9.00 -3.67
N SER A 39 -18.30 -9.10 -3.73
CA SER A 39 -19.06 -10.23 -3.20
C SER A 39 -19.26 -11.39 -4.18
N GLU A 40 -18.91 -11.19 -5.46
CA GLU A 40 -19.05 -12.18 -6.53
C GLU A 40 -17.81 -13.08 -6.66
N ASP A 41 -17.96 -14.19 -7.40
CA ASP A 41 -16.86 -15.06 -7.79
C ASP A 41 -15.95 -14.34 -8.80
N LEU A 42 -14.98 -13.59 -8.29
CA LEU A 42 -13.99 -12.87 -9.10
C LEU A 42 -12.88 -13.81 -9.56
N THR A 43 -12.47 -13.66 -10.82
CA THR A 43 -11.24 -14.27 -11.34
C THR A 43 -10.01 -13.44 -10.99
N ILE A 44 -8.81 -13.98 -11.24
CA ILE A 44 -7.55 -13.23 -11.05
C ILE A 44 -7.53 -12.01 -11.99
N GLU A 45 -7.99 -12.18 -13.24
CA GLU A 45 -8.08 -11.10 -14.22
C GLU A 45 -9.02 -9.97 -13.75
N ASP A 46 -10.13 -10.32 -13.07
CA ASP A 46 -11.06 -9.32 -12.54
C ASP A 46 -10.47 -8.55 -11.37
N ILE A 47 -9.73 -9.23 -10.50
CA ILE A 47 -8.99 -8.59 -9.41
C ILE A 47 -7.95 -7.59 -9.95
N GLU A 48 -7.25 -7.96 -11.03
CA GLU A 48 -6.25 -7.09 -11.67
C GLU A 48 -6.89 -5.88 -12.33
N LEU A 49 -8.02 -6.07 -13.02
CA LEU A 49 -8.82 -4.99 -13.56
C LEU A 49 -9.32 -4.05 -12.45
N TYR A 50 -9.89 -4.59 -11.38
CA TYR A 50 -10.48 -3.79 -10.30
C TYR A 50 -9.40 -3.01 -9.55
N THR A 51 -8.25 -3.64 -9.30
CA THR A 51 -7.06 -2.95 -8.78
C THR A 51 -6.65 -1.80 -9.68
N THR A 52 -6.61 -2.00 -11.00
CA THR A 52 -6.24 -0.97 -11.98
C THR A 52 -7.21 0.20 -11.96
N ILE A 53 -8.52 -0.07 -11.91
CA ILE A 53 -9.58 0.95 -11.82
C ILE A 53 -9.41 1.78 -10.55
N ILE A 54 -9.22 1.12 -9.40
CA ILE A 54 -9.06 1.82 -8.11
C ILE A 54 -7.79 2.66 -8.10
N ASN A 55 -6.65 2.13 -8.55
CA ASN A 55 -5.39 2.86 -8.62
C ASN A 55 -5.49 4.07 -9.56
N SER A 56 -6.13 3.89 -10.72
CA SER A 56 -6.38 4.99 -11.65
C SER A 56 -7.27 6.07 -11.04
N ALA A 57 -8.31 5.69 -10.29
CA ALA A 57 -9.17 6.64 -9.60
C ALA A 57 -8.39 7.45 -8.58
N LYS A 58 -7.54 6.79 -7.77
CA LYS A 58 -6.76 7.42 -6.70
C LYS A 58 -5.77 8.48 -7.18
N LYS A 59 -5.23 8.34 -8.40
CA LYS A 59 -4.32 9.33 -9.01
C LYS A 59 -4.97 10.73 -9.16
N ILE A 60 -6.29 10.86 -9.06
CA ILE A 60 -7.02 12.10 -9.39
C ILE A 60 -7.37 12.96 -8.15
N ALA A 61 -6.47 12.97 -7.15
CA ALA A 61 -6.49 13.76 -5.90
C ALA A 61 -7.60 13.45 -4.86
N GLY A 62 -7.17 13.18 -3.62
CA GLY A 62 -8.01 13.23 -2.41
C GLY A 62 -8.94 12.04 -2.17
N PHE A 63 -8.58 10.82 -2.60
CA PHE A 63 -9.48 9.67 -2.53
C PHE A 63 -9.51 8.95 -1.16
N PRO A 64 -10.68 8.47 -0.72
CA PRO A 64 -10.92 8.04 0.65
C PRO A 64 -10.31 6.67 0.99
N SER A 65 -10.01 6.47 2.28
CA SER A 65 -9.53 5.21 2.89
C SER A 65 -10.37 3.98 2.52
N GLN A 66 -11.64 4.17 2.14
CA GLN A 66 -12.54 3.12 1.67
C GLN A 66 -12.01 2.39 0.41
N LEU A 67 -11.33 3.09 -0.50
CA LEU A 67 -10.74 2.44 -1.70
C LEU A 67 -9.52 1.61 -1.33
N ASN A 68 -8.71 2.04 -0.36
CA ASN A 68 -7.57 1.27 0.14
C ASN A 68 -8.05 0.01 0.88
N LYS A 69 -9.18 0.09 1.58
CA LYS A 69 -9.85 -1.08 2.14
C LYS A 69 -10.25 -2.08 1.04
N LYS A 70 -10.84 -1.60 -0.08
CA LYS A 70 -11.15 -2.47 -1.23
C LYS A 70 -9.90 -3.11 -1.84
N LEU A 71 -8.79 -2.37 -1.97
CA LEU A 71 -7.51 -2.92 -2.45
C LEU A 71 -6.97 -4.03 -1.54
N GLN A 72 -7.10 -3.89 -0.22
CA GLN A 72 -6.73 -4.97 0.70
C GLN A 72 -7.67 -6.18 0.61
N GLN A 73 -8.98 -5.96 0.43
CA GLN A 73 -9.93 -7.04 0.18
C GLN A 73 -9.60 -7.79 -1.12
N LEU A 74 -9.27 -7.07 -2.19
CA LEU A 74 -8.80 -7.64 -3.45
C LEU A 74 -7.50 -8.44 -3.27
N SER A 75 -6.57 -7.96 -2.45
CA SER A 75 -5.34 -8.69 -2.12
C SER A 75 -5.64 -10.00 -1.37
N TYR A 76 -6.57 -9.98 -0.42
CA TYR A 76 -7.06 -11.17 0.28
C TYR A 76 -7.67 -12.17 -0.72
N LEU A 77 -8.55 -11.70 -1.62
CA LEU A 77 -9.17 -12.56 -2.63
C LEU A 77 -8.13 -13.17 -3.58
N LYS A 78 -7.12 -12.39 -3.99
CA LYS A 78 -6.02 -12.87 -4.84
C LYS A 78 -5.25 -14.00 -4.16
N LEU A 79 -4.91 -13.86 -2.88
CA LEU A 79 -4.24 -14.93 -2.12
C LEU A 79 -5.08 -16.20 -2.08
N LYS A 80 -6.37 -16.07 -1.79
CA LYS A 80 -7.31 -17.19 -1.76
C LYS A 80 -7.37 -17.93 -3.10
N LEU A 81 -7.45 -17.19 -4.21
CA LEU A 81 -7.46 -17.77 -5.57
C LEU A 81 -6.13 -18.42 -5.96
N LEU A 82 -5.01 -17.92 -5.43
CA LEU A 82 -3.68 -18.52 -5.59
C LEU A 82 -3.46 -19.75 -4.69
N GLY A 83 -4.49 -20.18 -3.94
CA GLY A 83 -4.43 -21.33 -3.04
C GLY A 83 -3.67 -21.07 -1.74
N ILE A 84 -3.40 -19.82 -1.40
CA ILE A 84 -2.74 -19.44 -0.14
C ILE A 84 -3.81 -19.31 0.94
N ASP A 85 -3.88 -20.30 1.84
CA ASP A 85 -4.80 -20.27 2.97
C ASP A 85 -4.27 -19.32 4.06
N LEU A 86 -5.11 -18.41 4.52
CA LEU A 86 -4.78 -17.47 5.59
C LEU A 86 -4.75 -18.12 6.97
N SER A 87 -5.22 -19.36 7.10
CA SER A 87 -4.92 -20.18 8.28
C SER A 87 -3.41 -20.38 8.47
N GLU A 88 -2.63 -20.29 7.39
CA GLU A 88 -1.17 -20.38 7.42
C GLU A 88 -0.48 -19.05 7.79
N LEU A 89 -1.25 -17.97 7.96
CA LEU A 89 -0.71 -16.66 8.33
C LEU A 89 -0.04 -16.73 9.70
N LYS A 90 1.26 -16.49 9.73
CA LYS A 90 2.08 -16.38 10.94
C LYS A 90 2.80 -15.05 10.95
N ILE A 91 2.76 -14.38 12.09
CA ILE A 91 3.61 -13.21 12.35
C ILE A 91 4.98 -13.73 12.78
N VAL A 92 5.99 -13.56 11.92
CA VAL A 92 7.36 -14.05 12.14
C VAL A 92 8.23 -13.04 12.90
N LEU A 93 7.84 -11.76 12.89
CA LEU A 93 8.48 -10.70 13.67
C LEU A 93 7.42 -9.72 14.12
N LYS A 94 7.53 -9.22 15.36
CA LYS A 94 6.63 -8.20 15.91
C LYS A 94 7.35 -7.33 16.94
N GLU A 95 7.47 -6.05 16.63
CA GLU A 95 8.00 -5.01 17.49
C GLU A 95 6.91 -3.99 17.78
N ASN A 96 6.81 -3.52 19.02
CA ASN A 96 5.91 -2.44 19.40
C ASN A 96 6.71 -1.39 20.15
N PHE A 97 6.49 -0.12 19.83
CA PHE A 97 7.19 1.01 20.44
C PHE A 97 6.35 2.28 20.28
N PHE A 98 6.80 3.35 20.92
CA PHE A 98 6.29 4.69 20.68
C PHE A 98 7.30 5.46 19.84
N ILE A 99 6.81 6.33 18.97
CA ILE A 99 7.62 7.24 18.18
C ILE A 99 7.13 8.66 18.42
N ASP A 100 8.06 9.60 18.58
CA ASP A 100 7.77 11.02 18.60
C ASP A 100 7.97 11.59 17.20
N LEU A 101 6.97 12.30 16.67
CA LEU A 101 7.00 12.85 15.31
C LEU A 101 6.86 14.37 15.36
N GLU A 102 7.74 15.05 14.63
CA GLU A 102 7.71 16.50 14.37
C GLU A 102 7.35 16.81 12.90
N ALA A 103 7.51 15.85 11.99
CA ALA A 103 7.12 16.01 10.58
C ALA A 103 5.77 15.38 10.22
N ALA A 104 4.93 15.05 11.22
CA ALA A 104 3.63 14.39 11.05
C ALA A 104 3.65 13.14 10.14
N ALA A 105 4.77 12.42 10.05
CA ALA A 105 4.89 11.25 9.19
C ALA A 105 5.93 10.24 9.69
N ILE A 106 5.56 8.96 9.68
CA ILE A 106 6.46 7.86 10.04
C ILE A 106 7.22 7.42 8.79
N GLY A 107 8.55 7.47 8.83
CA GLY A 107 9.44 6.95 7.81
C GLY A 107 9.87 5.51 8.08
N ILE A 108 10.02 4.72 7.01
CA ILE A 108 10.71 3.41 7.05
C ILE A 108 11.68 3.31 5.88
N ALA A 109 12.89 2.85 6.17
CA ALA A 109 13.94 2.62 5.18
C ALA A 109 14.84 1.46 5.61
N ASP A 110 15.80 1.10 4.76
CA ASP A 110 17.02 0.43 5.18
C ASP A 110 18.07 1.46 5.60
N GLU A 111 18.92 1.10 6.56
CA GLU A 111 20.01 1.94 7.05
C GLU A 111 20.93 2.46 5.92
N ALA A 112 21.13 1.70 4.84
CA ALA A 112 21.93 2.14 3.69
C ALA A 112 21.36 3.40 3.00
N PHE A 113 20.06 3.66 3.13
CA PHE A 113 19.37 4.76 2.47
C PHE A 113 19.14 5.97 3.39
N LEU A 114 19.53 5.89 4.67
CA LEU A 114 19.43 6.99 5.63
C LEU A 114 20.46 8.11 5.40
N LYS A 115 21.62 7.78 4.82
CA LYS A 115 22.77 8.69 4.67
C LYS A 115 22.60 9.78 3.61
N TYR A 116 21.57 9.67 2.78
CA TYR A 116 21.20 10.69 1.82
C TYR A 116 20.14 11.54 2.50
N GLY A 117 20.57 12.61 3.19
CA GLY A 117 19.64 13.61 3.71
C GLY A 117 18.63 13.96 2.63
N LEU A 118 17.34 13.83 2.96
CA LEU A 118 16.29 14.20 2.02
C LEU A 118 16.32 15.71 1.91
N GLU A 119 17.01 16.24 0.90
CA GLU A 119 16.75 17.59 0.43
C GLU A 119 15.24 17.71 0.21
N GLN A 120 14.64 18.85 0.56
CA GLN A 120 13.20 19.12 0.35
C GLN A 120 12.83 19.26 -1.14
N ASP A 121 13.52 18.53 -2.02
CA ASP A 121 13.23 18.39 -3.42
C ASP A 121 12.20 17.26 -3.61
N GLN A 122 10.99 17.65 -3.99
CA GLN A 122 9.88 16.74 -4.20
C GLN A 122 10.16 15.69 -5.27
N GLU A 123 10.94 16.00 -6.30
CA GLU A 123 11.27 15.03 -7.36
C GLU A 123 12.24 13.97 -6.86
N LYS A 124 13.23 14.35 -6.05
CA LYS A 124 14.14 13.39 -5.40
C LYS A 124 13.40 12.49 -4.42
N ILE A 125 12.52 13.05 -3.59
CA ILE A 125 11.68 12.29 -2.66
C ILE A 125 10.84 11.24 -3.42
N LYS A 126 10.21 11.65 -4.53
CA LYS A 126 9.42 10.73 -5.36
C LYS A 126 10.29 9.61 -5.92
N GLN A 127 11.48 9.91 -6.46
CA GLN A 127 12.39 8.89 -6.99
C GLN A 127 12.80 7.88 -5.92
N VAL A 128 13.10 8.33 -4.70
CA VAL A 128 13.44 7.46 -3.56
C VAL A 128 12.26 6.53 -3.22
N ILE A 129 11.02 7.04 -3.23
CA ILE A 129 9.81 6.24 -3.02
C ILE A 129 9.57 5.28 -4.20
N CYS A 130 9.68 5.72 -5.46
CA CYS A 130 9.56 4.89 -6.67
C CYS A 130 10.51 3.69 -6.62
N GLN A 131 11.74 3.92 -6.16
CA GLN A 131 12.80 2.93 -6.06
C GLN A 131 12.65 2.02 -4.83
N GLY A 132 11.68 2.31 -3.95
CA GLY A 132 11.46 1.55 -2.72
C GLY A 132 12.58 1.71 -1.69
N GLN A 133 13.34 2.80 -1.74
CA GLN A 133 14.47 3.01 -0.81
C GLN A 133 14.00 3.54 0.55
N ARG A 134 12.98 4.40 0.54
CA ARG A 134 12.33 4.95 1.72
C ARG A 134 10.86 5.10 1.44
N LEU A 135 10.04 4.76 2.43
CA LEU A 135 8.60 4.95 2.41
C LEU A 135 8.20 5.83 3.58
N CYS A 136 7.09 6.54 3.43
CA CYS A 136 6.55 7.36 4.50
C CYS A 136 5.04 7.19 4.60
N PHE A 137 4.54 7.37 5.82
CA PHE A 137 3.12 7.33 6.12
C PHE A 137 2.76 8.53 6.99
N SER A 138 1.94 9.42 6.43
CA SER A 138 1.43 10.60 7.14
C SER A 138 0.55 10.18 8.31
N THR A 139 0.89 10.64 9.51
CA THR A 139 0.01 10.59 10.69
C THR A 139 -0.98 11.76 10.71
N GLY A 140 -0.69 12.81 9.94
CA GLY A 140 -1.56 13.99 9.78
C GLY A 140 -1.42 15.04 10.89
N CYS A 141 -0.71 14.71 11.97
CA CYS A 141 -0.29 15.65 12.99
C CYS A 141 0.98 15.16 13.70
N ASP A 142 1.63 16.09 14.39
CA ASP A 142 2.78 15.86 15.26
C ASP A 142 2.35 15.20 16.58
N GLY A 143 3.31 14.62 17.29
CA GLY A 143 3.11 14.05 18.62
C GLY A 143 3.64 12.63 18.77
N THR A 144 3.31 12.01 19.91
CA THR A 144 3.73 10.65 20.26
C THR A 144 2.70 9.63 19.77
N PHE A 145 3.14 8.68 18.96
CA PHE A 145 2.25 7.65 18.39
C PHE A 145 2.72 6.25 18.73
N LYS A 146 1.76 5.34 18.88
CA LYS A 146 2.05 3.92 19.06
C LYS A 146 2.24 3.26 17.70
N VAL A 147 3.38 2.60 17.51
CA VAL A 147 3.73 1.91 16.27
C VAL A 147 3.97 0.43 16.54
N GLN A 148 3.46 -0.39 15.64
CA GLN A 148 3.75 -1.82 15.55
C GLN A 148 4.39 -2.10 14.20
N VAL A 149 5.62 -2.59 14.21
CA VAL A 149 6.24 -3.17 13.02
C VAL A 149 6.09 -4.67 13.10
N ARG A 150 5.54 -5.29 12.07
CA ARG A 150 5.34 -6.73 12.01
C ARG A 150 5.71 -7.30 10.66
N MET A 151 6.15 -8.55 10.65
CA MET A 151 6.42 -9.30 9.43
C MET A 151 5.60 -10.57 9.40
N VAL A 152 5.06 -10.91 8.24
CA VAL A 152 4.30 -12.14 8.02
C VAL A 152 5.10 -13.13 7.17
N ASN A 153 4.79 -14.42 7.32
CA ASN A 153 5.41 -15.51 6.55
C ASN A 153 4.94 -15.63 5.10
N LEU A 154 3.94 -14.84 4.69
CA LEU A 154 3.39 -14.84 3.33
C LEU A 154 4.09 -13.78 2.48
N GLU A 155 3.91 -13.85 1.16
CA GLU A 155 4.46 -12.85 0.22
C GLU A 155 3.68 -11.53 0.18
N TYR A 156 2.52 -11.44 0.84
CA TYR A 156 1.69 -10.24 0.89
C TYR A 156 1.45 -9.78 2.33
N PRO A 157 1.48 -8.46 2.61
CA PRO A 157 1.35 -7.93 3.96
C PRO A 157 -0.12 -7.89 4.37
N VAL A 158 -0.63 -9.04 4.78
CA VAL A 158 -2.05 -9.24 5.10
C VAL A 158 -2.32 -9.34 6.59
N PHE A 159 -3.60 -9.30 6.93
CA PHE A 159 -4.14 -9.33 8.28
C PHE A 159 -5.14 -10.48 8.35
N SER A 160 -5.20 -11.16 9.49
CA SER A 160 -6.26 -12.14 9.76
C SER A 160 -7.63 -11.45 9.72
N GLU A 161 -8.69 -12.22 9.46
CA GLU A 161 -10.05 -11.68 9.40
C GLU A 161 -10.46 -10.93 10.68
N LYS A 162 -9.99 -11.41 11.84
CA LYS A 162 -10.21 -10.76 13.13
C LYS A 162 -9.53 -9.39 13.19
N GLU A 163 -8.28 -9.30 12.73
CA GLU A 163 -7.53 -8.05 12.72
C GLU A 163 -8.10 -7.05 11.71
N GLN A 164 -8.52 -7.49 10.53
CA GLN A 164 -9.13 -6.61 9.52
C GLN A 164 -10.35 -5.85 10.06
N LYS A 165 -11.16 -6.47 10.93
CA LYS A 165 -12.32 -5.82 11.58
C LYS A 165 -11.94 -4.68 12.54
N THR A 166 -10.65 -4.59 12.90
CA THR A 166 -10.10 -3.54 13.78
C THR A 166 -9.40 -2.43 13.02
N LEU A 167 -9.13 -2.59 11.72
CA LEU A 167 -8.47 -1.57 10.91
C LEU A 167 -9.45 -0.48 10.47
N ILE A 168 -9.06 0.79 10.67
CA ILE A 168 -9.85 2.00 10.37
C ILE A 168 -9.22 2.86 9.28
N ALA A 169 -7.90 2.77 9.07
CA ALA A 169 -7.22 3.39 7.95
C ALA A 169 -6.29 2.38 7.27
N TYR A 170 -6.15 2.53 5.96
CA TYR A 170 -5.45 1.60 5.08
C TYR A 170 -4.59 2.41 4.11
N SER A 171 -3.34 2.02 3.89
CA SER A 171 -2.48 2.55 2.82
C SER A 171 -2.48 1.63 1.60
N ASP A 172 -1.79 2.07 0.56
CA ASP A 172 -1.31 1.19 -0.51
C ASP A 172 -0.34 0.13 0.01
N ILE A 173 -0.21 -0.93 -0.80
CA ILE A 173 0.90 -1.87 -0.69
C ILE A 173 2.02 -1.34 -1.58
N LEU A 174 3.12 -0.94 -0.94
CA LEU A 174 4.32 -0.44 -1.59
C LEU A 174 5.44 -1.47 -1.43
N THR A 175 6.51 -1.26 -2.18
CA THR A 175 7.70 -2.10 -2.17
C THR A 175 8.84 -1.34 -1.48
N LEU A 176 9.57 -2.04 -0.62
CA LEU A 176 10.74 -1.54 0.11
C LEU A 176 11.94 -2.46 -0.13
N GLU A 177 13.07 -1.88 -0.50
CA GLU A 177 14.37 -2.54 -0.60
C GLU A 177 15.09 -2.49 0.74
N VAL A 178 15.58 -3.66 1.18
CA VAL A 178 16.27 -3.81 2.46
C VAL A 178 17.61 -4.52 2.25
N PRO A 179 18.59 -3.89 1.58
CA PRO A 179 19.84 -4.55 1.18
C PRO A 179 20.73 -4.95 2.36
N THR A 180 20.69 -4.23 3.49
CA THR A 180 21.55 -4.55 4.65
C THR A 180 20.85 -5.46 5.66
N GLY A 181 19.54 -5.65 5.53
CA GLY A 181 18.74 -6.34 6.54
C GLY A 181 18.53 -5.50 7.81
N THR A 182 18.75 -4.18 7.74
CA THR A 182 18.60 -3.27 8.88
C THR A 182 17.51 -2.26 8.56
N LEU A 183 16.29 -2.58 9.01
CA LEU A 183 15.17 -1.65 8.93
C LEU A 183 15.32 -0.56 9.98
N VAL A 184 15.07 0.66 9.57
CA VAL A 184 15.09 1.85 10.41
C VAL A 184 13.73 2.52 10.33
N ILE A 185 13.19 2.89 11.48
CA ILE A 185 11.98 3.68 11.61
C ILE A 185 12.40 5.05 12.11
N THR A 186 11.89 6.09 11.46
CA THR A 186 12.30 7.48 11.70
C THR A 186 11.08 8.38 11.74
N ASP A 187 11.21 9.56 12.33
CA ASP A 187 10.43 10.70 11.83
C ASP A 187 10.84 10.95 10.37
N TYR A 188 9.90 11.17 9.46
CA TYR A 188 10.09 11.06 8.01
C TYR A 188 11.29 11.85 7.47
N LEU A 189 11.61 13.01 8.05
CA LEU A 189 12.74 13.85 7.64
C LEU A 189 14.00 13.65 8.49
N SER A 190 13.91 12.85 9.55
CA SER A 190 15.05 12.59 10.44
C SER A 190 16.02 11.58 9.84
N GLU A 191 17.30 11.82 10.08
CA GLU A 191 18.39 10.87 9.84
C GLU A 191 18.65 9.97 11.06
N ILE A 192 18.05 10.31 12.21
CA ILE A 192 18.22 9.57 13.46
C ILE A 192 17.10 8.53 13.54
N PRO A 193 17.43 7.22 13.62
CA PRO A 193 16.44 6.19 13.81
C PRO A 193 15.83 6.24 15.22
N GLU A 194 14.50 6.25 15.27
CA GLU A 194 13.71 6.04 16.48
C GLU A 194 13.67 4.55 16.86
N LYS A 195 13.75 3.67 15.85
CA LYS A 195 13.83 2.22 16.05
C LYS A 195 14.67 1.58 14.97
N ILE A 196 15.50 0.61 15.37
CA ILE A 196 16.27 -0.25 14.47
C ILE A 196 15.77 -1.69 14.63
N ILE A 197 15.51 -2.38 13.52
CA ILE A 197 14.97 -3.74 13.48
C ILE A 197 15.78 -4.58 12.50
N LYS A 198 16.30 -5.72 12.95
CA LYS A 198 17.05 -6.66 12.09
C LYS A 198 16.10 -7.61 11.38
N VAL A 199 16.28 -7.74 10.06
CA VAL A 199 15.51 -8.59 9.16
C VAL A 199 16.42 -9.25 8.12
N LEU A 200 15.89 -10.18 7.35
CA LEU A 200 16.66 -10.78 6.25
C LEU A 200 16.80 -9.79 5.08
N PRO A 201 18.00 -9.61 4.51
CA PRO A 201 18.17 -8.74 3.35
C PRO A 201 17.28 -9.11 2.16
N GLY A 202 16.78 -8.12 1.43
CA GLY A 202 16.02 -8.28 0.19
C GLY A 202 14.82 -7.35 0.08
N GLN A 203 13.90 -7.68 -0.82
CA GLN A 203 12.74 -6.84 -1.12
C GLN A 203 11.50 -7.25 -0.32
N TYR A 204 10.71 -6.27 0.10
CA TYR A 204 9.51 -6.44 0.92
C TYR A 204 8.31 -5.69 0.35
N ARG A 205 7.13 -6.32 0.40
CA ARG A 205 5.85 -5.60 0.30
C ARG A 205 5.49 -5.04 1.66
N VAL A 206 5.11 -3.77 1.71
CA VAL A 206 4.85 -3.01 2.93
C VAL A 206 3.50 -2.31 2.82
N CYS A 207 2.68 -2.41 3.86
CA CYS A 207 1.50 -1.58 4.02
C CYS A 207 1.42 -0.99 5.43
N PHE A 208 0.81 0.19 5.52
CA PHE A 208 0.60 0.98 6.72
C PHE A 208 -0.89 1.03 7.02
N ASN A 209 -1.27 0.72 8.25
CA ASN A 209 -2.67 0.71 8.66
C ASN A 209 -2.81 1.36 10.03
N LEU A 210 -3.99 1.89 10.33
CA LEU A 210 -4.36 2.34 11.66
C LEU A 210 -5.46 1.44 12.20
N ASN A 211 -5.35 1.00 13.45
CA ASN A 211 -6.41 0.23 14.11
C ASN A 211 -7.25 1.10 15.06
N LYS A 212 -8.35 0.53 15.57
CA LYS A 212 -9.25 1.16 16.56
C LYS A 212 -8.61 1.48 17.91
N GLN A 213 -7.38 1.04 18.16
CA GLN A 213 -6.61 1.32 19.37
C GLN A 213 -5.52 2.36 19.10
N ASP A 214 -5.68 3.17 18.05
CA ASP A 214 -4.76 4.23 17.62
C ASP A 214 -3.31 3.75 17.48
N THR A 215 -3.13 2.49 17.07
CA THR A 215 -1.82 1.92 16.75
C THR A 215 -1.61 1.91 15.26
N TYR A 216 -0.56 2.59 14.80
CA TYR A 216 -0.07 2.46 13.43
C TYR A 216 0.64 1.13 13.26
N ILE A 217 0.26 0.37 12.24
CA ILE A 217 0.80 -0.96 11.96
C ILE A 217 1.51 -0.91 10.61
N ILE A 218 2.83 -1.11 10.64
CA ILE A 218 3.67 -1.33 9.46
C ILE A 218 3.79 -2.84 9.28
N CYS A 219 3.11 -3.38 8.27
CA CYS A 219 3.10 -4.81 7.98
C CYS A 219 4.00 -5.09 6.78
N LEU A 220 5.00 -5.97 6.97
CA LEU A 220 5.96 -6.37 5.95
C LEU A 220 5.75 -7.83 5.54
N ALA A 221 5.95 -8.11 4.26
CA ALA A 221 5.96 -9.44 3.69
C ALA A 221 7.13 -9.57 2.73
N LYS A 222 7.99 -10.57 2.94
CA LYS A 222 9.19 -10.75 2.11
C LYS A 222 8.78 -11.26 0.73
N ILE A 223 9.33 -10.66 -0.32
CA ILE A 223 9.11 -11.12 -1.70
C ILE A 223 10.10 -12.26 -1.97
N SER A 224 9.59 -13.44 -2.36
CA SER A 224 10.44 -14.55 -2.80
C SER A 224 11.12 -14.17 -4.11
N SER A 225 12.43 -14.41 -4.20
CA SER A 225 13.37 -13.96 -5.26
C SER A 225 13.12 -14.51 -6.67
N ARG A 226 11.91 -14.93 -7.02
CA ARG A 226 11.55 -15.43 -8.36
C ARG A 226 11.00 -14.35 -9.31
N ASN A 227 10.75 -13.14 -8.82
CA ASN A 227 10.26 -12.04 -9.64
C ASN A 227 11.31 -10.92 -9.75
N SER A 228 11.39 -10.30 -10.93
CA SER A 228 12.13 -9.06 -11.19
C SER A 228 11.86 -8.00 -10.12
N CYS A 229 12.86 -7.15 -9.83
CA CYS A 229 12.71 -5.99 -8.93
C CYS A 229 11.40 -5.23 -9.21
N ILE A 230 10.49 -5.23 -8.24
CA ILE A 230 9.19 -4.55 -8.36
C ILE A 230 9.39 -3.10 -7.90
N LYS A 231 9.05 -2.12 -8.75
CA LYS A 231 9.11 -0.70 -8.42
C LYS A 231 7.74 -0.18 -8.02
N ASN A 232 7.71 0.90 -7.22
CA ASN A 232 6.47 1.57 -6.87
C ASN A 232 6.01 2.46 -8.03
N ASP A 233 4.76 2.32 -8.44
CA ASP A 233 4.13 3.20 -9.43
C ASP A 233 3.60 4.46 -8.72
N THR A 234 4.40 5.53 -8.72
CA THR A 234 4.02 6.84 -8.17
C THR A 234 4.04 7.94 -9.25
N GLU A 235 3.59 7.62 -10.47
CA GLU A 235 3.51 8.57 -11.58
C GLU A 235 2.92 9.93 -11.16
N ILE A 236 3.66 11.00 -11.47
CA ILE A 236 3.20 12.38 -11.39
C ILE A 236 2.31 12.61 -12.63
N PRO A 237 1.07 13.11 -12.50
CA PRO A 237 0.37 13.61 -13.67
C PRO A 237 1.19 14.76 -14.26
N VAL A 238 1.75 14.55 -15.46
CA VAL A 238 2.31 15.64 -16.25
C VAL A 238 1.13 16.54 -16.61
N ILE A 239 1.07 17.72 -16.00
CA ILE A 239 0.18 18.78 -16.47
C ILE A 239 0.87 19.31 -17.72
N GLU A 240 0.40 18.89 -18.90
CA GLU A 240 0.74 19.56 -20.15
C GLU A 240 0.33 21.03 -20.00
N GLY A 241 1.32 21.92 -20.11
CA GLY A 241 1.13 23.38 -20.11
C GLY A 241 0.66 23.90 -21.45
#